data_AF-A0AA47NBG6-F1
#
_entry.id   AF-A0AA47NBG6-F1
#
_cell.length_a   1.000
_cell.length_b   1.000
_cell.length_c   1.000
_cell.angle_alpha   90.00
_cell.angle_beta   90.00
_cell.angle_gamma   90.00
#
_symmetry.space_group_name_H-M   'P 1'
#
loop_
_entity.id
_entity.type
_entity.pdbx_description
1 polymer ?
#
loop_
_entity_poly.entity_id
_entity_poly.type
_entity_poly.pdbx_seq_one_letter_code
_entity_poly.pdbx_strand_id
1 'polypeptide(L)'
;MDELRLRITTNKRIMDCNLLIFTETWLNPPVPDNAINLAERNVFRADWAADSGKSKGGGLCIYVNNAWCTDSSIIESHCSENAEYLMILVNFYRSTIESILTNCVTVWYGNCSASDQKALQRVVKIAQRITGSPLPSIEVVQRKRCLRKARSIAKDNSHPNHRLFTLLPSGKRYRSLGTRTSRFRGSFFPQAVTLLNSTPI
;
A
#
# COMPACT_ATOMS: atom_id res chain seq x y z
N MET A 1 -28.86 -7.74 -9.49
CA MET A 1 -27.88 -7.81 -8.38
C MET A 1 -27.78 -9.19 -7.74
N ASP A 2 -28.88 -9.91 -7.55
CA ASP A 2 -28.85 -11.18 -6.80
C ASP A 2 -28.06 -12.30 -7.50
N GLU A 3 -28.12 -12.37 -8.83
CA GLU A 3 -27.26 -13.29 -9.58
C GLU A 3 -25.76 -13.00 -9.37
N LEU A 4 -25.38 -11.72 -9.33
CA LEU A 4 -23.99 -11.33 -9.10
C LEU A 4 -23.54 -11.71 -7.69
N ARG A 5 -24.39 -11.48 -6.68
CA ARG A 5 -24.15 -11.91 -5.29
C ARG A 5 -23.97 -13.42 -5.20
N LEU A 6 -24.81 -14.18 -5.89
CA LEU A 6 -24.69 -15.64 -5.96
C LEU A 6 -23.38 -16.06 -6.66
N ARG A 7 -23.01 -15.41 -7.76
CA ARG A 7 -21.77 -15.72 -8.48
C ARG A 7 -20.52 -15.40 -7.66
N ILE A 8 -20.51 -14.34 -6.86
CA ILE A 8 -19.37 -14.01 -5.98
C ILE A 8 -19.15 -15.08 -4.91
N THR A 9 -20.23 -15.67 -4.39
CA THR A 9 -20.14 -16.71 -3.35
C THR A 9 -19.85 -18.10 -3.91
N THR A 10 -20.29 -18.40 -5.13
CA THR A 10 -20.20 -19.74 -5.73
C THR A 10 -19.05 -19.91 -6.71
N ASN A 11 -18.56 -18.82 -7.33
CA ASN A 11 -17.49 -18.87 -8.32
C ASN A 11 -16.20 -18.32 -7.75
N LYS A 12 -15.26 -19.23 -7.44
CA LYS A 12 -13.95 -18.90 -6.88
C LYS A 12 -13.17 -17.87 -7.72
N ARG A 13 -13.29 -17.88 -9.06
CA ARG A 13 -12.60 -16.89 -9.89
C ARG A 13 -13.09 -15.47 -9.62
N ILE A 14 -14.40 -15.30 -9.41
CA ILE A 14 -15.02 -14.00 -9.14
C ILE A 14 -14.80 -13.61 -7.68
N MET A 15 -14.88 -14.59 -6.76
CA MET A 15 -14.59 -14.41 -5.34
C MET A 15 -13.17 -13.86 -5.11
N ASP A 16 -12.18 -14.46 -5.77
CA ASP A 16 -10.76 -14.10 -5.62
C ASP A 16 -10.38 -12.85 -6.43
N CYS A 17 -11.29 -12.25 -7.21
CA CYS A 17 -11.01 -11.01 -7.91
C CYS A 17 -10.75 -9.88 -6.91
N ASN A 18 -9.58 -9.24 -7.01
CA ASN A 18 -9.24 -8.06 -6.22
C ASN A 18 -10.06 -6.83 -6.63
N LEU A 19 -10.40 -6.75 -7.92
CA LEU A 19 -11.14 -5.65 -8.53
C LEU A 19 -12.22 -6.21 -9.46
N LEU A 20 -13.44 -5.70 -9.34
CA LEU A 20 -14.50 -5.90 -10.34
C LEU A 20 -14.91 -4.52 -10.86
N ILE A 21 -14.89 -4.33 -12.17
CA ILE A 21 -15.27 -3.07 -12.82
C ILE A 21 -16.47 -3.36 -13.72
N PHE A 22 -17.55 -2.61 -13.52
CA PHE A 22 -18.73 -2.62 -14.37
C PHE A 22 -18.88 -1.25 -15.01
N THR A 23 -18.86 -1.21 -16.34
CA THR A 23 -19.18 -0.04 -17.15
C THR A 23 -20.62 -0.13 -17.63
N GLU A 24 -21.21 1.01 -18.02
CA GLU A 24 -22.62 1.07 -18.47
C GLU A 24 -23.57 0.49 -17.42
N THR A 25 -23.42 0.92 -16.17
CA THR A 25 -24.23 0.42 -15.06
C THR A 25 -25.64 1.00 -15.05
N TRP A 26 -25.87 2.11 -15.77
CA TRP A 26 -27.14 2.85 -15.81
C TRP A 26 -27.67 3.21 -14.41
N LEU A 27 -26.75 3.30 -13.45
CA LEU A 27 -27.02 3.67 -12.09
C LEU A 27 -27.22 5.18 -12.00
N ASN A 28 -28.20 5.59 -11.19
CA ASN A 28 -28.57 6.97 -10.98
C ASN A 28 -28.37 7.36 -9.50
N PRO A 29 -28.11 8.65 -9.19
CA PRO A 29 -27.86 9.11 -7.82
C PRO A 29 -28.92 8.72 -6.77
N PRO A 30 -30.23 8.62 -7.11
CA PRO A 30 -31.25 8.17 -6.14
C PRO A 30 -31.13 6.70 -5.73
N VAL A 31 -30.39 5.86 -6.45
CA VAL A 31 -30.21 4.44 -6.10
C VAL A 31 -29.28 4.37 -4.88
N PRO A 32 -29.73 3.82 -3.74
CA PRO A 32 -28.91 3.78 -2.53
C PRO A 32 -27.79 2.72 -2.63
N ASP A 33 -26.65 2.97 -1.98
CA ASP A 33 -25.49 2.07 -2.05
C ASP A 33 -25.76 0.67 -1.48
N ASN A 34 -26.67 0.55 -0.52
CA ASN A 34 -27.07 -0.76 0.01
C ASN A 34 -27.71 -1.67 -1.06
N ALA A 35 -28.37 -1.11 -2.07
CA ALA A 35 -29.00 -1.87 -3.16
C ALA A 35 -27.96 -2.58 -4.03
N ILE A 36 -26.77 -1.97 -4.15
CA ILE A 36 -25.68 -2.46 -4.98
C ILE A 36 -24.52 -3.07 -4.18
N ASN A 37 -24.60 -3.05 -2.85
CA ASN A 37 -23.52 -3.58 -2.01
C ASN A 37 -23.29 -5.09 -2.24
N LEU A 38 -22.01 -5.47 -2.21
CA LEU A 38 -21.51 -6.83 -2.31
C LEU A 38 -20.72 -7.16 -1.04
N ALA A 39 -20.97 -8.34 -0.46
CA ALA A 39 -20.29 -8.76 0.77
C ALA A 39 -18.76 -8.73 0.61
N GLU A 40 -18.08 -8.27 1.66
CA GLU A 40 -16.62 -8.15 1.73
C GLU A 40 -16.00 -7.26 0.64
N ARG A 41 -16.76 -6.31 0.09
CA ARG A 41 -16.28 -5.39 -0.94
C ARG A 41 -16.71 -3.96 -0.69
N ASN A 42 -15.76 -3.04 -0.86
CA ASN A 42 -16.06 -1.62 -0.93
C ASN A 42 -16.53 -1.27 -2.34
N VAL A 43 -17.58 -0.47 -2.45
CA VAL A 43 -18.16 -0.02 -3.72
C VAL A 43 -17.84 1.45 -3.98
N PHE A 44 -17.45 1.76 -5.21
CA PHE A 44 -17.23 3.10 -5.71
C PHE A 44 -18.00 3.25 -7.00
N ARG A 45 -18.72 4.36 -7.17
CA ARG A 45 -19.53 4.58 -8.36
C ARG A 45 -19.41 6.00 -8.88
N ALA A 46 -19.50 6.13 -10.19
CA ALA A 46 -19.80 7.38 -10.87
C ALA A 46 -21.12 7.13 -11.61
N ASP A 47 -22.19 7.72 -11.11
CA ASP A 47 -23.53 7.53 -11.65
C ASP A 47 -23.77 8.39 -12.89
N TRP A 48 -24.76 7.99 -13.68
CA TRP A 48 -25.28 8.83 -14.73
C TRP A 48 -25.92 10.09 -14.12
N ALA A 49 -25.45 11.25 -14.56
CA ALA A 49 -25.98 12.55 -14.17
C ALA A 49 -26.42 13.32 -15.42
N ALA A 50 -27.61 13.93 -15.36
CA ALA A 50 -28.25 14.58 -16.51
C ALA A 50 -27.46 15.79 -17.06
N ASP A 51 -26.53 16.33 -16.26
CA ASP A 51 -25.64 17.45 -16.60
C ASP A 51 -24.37 17.03 -17.36
N SER A 52 -24.12 15.73 -17.51
CA SER A 52 -22.95 15.18 -18.22
C SER A 52 -22.96 15.39 -19.75
N GLY A 53 -24.07 15.89 -20.31
CA GLY A 53 -24.26 16.06 -21.75
C GLY A 53 -24.51 14.75 -22.52
N LYS A 54 -24.56 13.60 -21.84
CA LYS A 54 -24.80 12.30 -22.48
C LYS A 54 -26.25 12.13 -22.89
N SER A 55 -26.46 11.83 -24.18
CA SER A 55 -27.80 11.58 -24.73
C SER A 55 -28.36 10.20 -24.35
N LYS A 56 -27.51 9.18 -24.12
CA LYS A 56 -27.85 7.83 -23.63
C LYS A 56 -26.65 7.16 -22.94
N GLY A 57 -26.90 6.37 -21.90
CA GLY A 57 -25.94 5.45 -21.31
C GLY A 57 -24.89 6.07 -20.40
N GLY A 58 -24.18 5.19 -19.69
CA GLY A 58 -23.11 5.57 -18.76
C GLY A 58 -23.18 4.84 -17.43
N GLY A 59 -22.38 5.34 -16.49
CA GLY A 59 -22.28 4.84 -15.14
C GLY A 59 -21.16 3.81 -15.00
N LEU A 60 -20.27 4.06 -14.04
CA LEU A 60 -19.14 3.19 -13.70
C LEU A 60 -19.29 2.73 -12.24
N CYS A 61 -19.15 1.44 -11.99
CA CYS A 61 -19.13 0.89 -10.64
C CYS A 61 -17.91 -0.02 -10.46
N ILE A 62 -17.11 0.27 -9.44
CA ILE A 62 -15.88 -0.44 -9.10
C ILE A 62 -16.05 -1.05 -7.71
N TYR A 63 -15.82 -2.36 -7.61
CA TYR A 63 -15.78 -3.08 -6.35
C TYR A 63 -14.36 -3.50 -6.01
N VAL A 64 -13.92 -3.15 -4.81
CA VAL A 64 -12.59 -3.49 -4.27
C VAL A 64 -12.77 -4.58 -3.21
N ASN A 65 -12.03 -5.68 -3.33
CA ASN A 65 -12.05 -6.75 -2.34
C ASN A 65 -11.44 -6.27 -1.01
N ASN A 66 -12.18 -6.39 0.09
CA ASN A 66 -11.73 -5.95 1.43
C ASN A 66 -10.56 -6.81 1.96
N ALA A 67 -10.45 -8.07 1.54
CA ALA A 67 -9.29 -8.90 1.86
C ALA A 67 -8.00 -8.36 1.20
N TRP A 68 -8.14 -7.65 0.07
CA TRP A 68 -7.03 -6.99 -0.61
C TRP A 68 -6.81 -5.55 -0.11
N CYS A 69 -7.89 -4.81 0.13
CA CYS A 69 -7.83 -3.39 0.45
C CYS A 69 -9.09 -2.89 1.17
N THR A 70 -8.91 -2.35 2.39
CA THR A 70 -9.99 -1.72 3.17
C THR A 70 -9.96 -0.19 3.13
N ASP A 71 -8.82 0.42 2.79
CA ASP A 71 -8.57 1.86 2.81
C ASP A 71 -8.55 2.44 1.38
N SER A 72 -9.68 2.27 0.68
CA SER A 72 -9.89 2.74 -0.70
C SER A 72 -10.73 4.00 -0.73
N SER A 73 -10.34 4.99 -1.53
CA SER A 73 -11.09 6.24 -1.74
C SER A 73 -11.01 6.68 -3.21
N ILE A 74 -12.03 7.41 -3.64
CA ILE A 74 -12.06 8.07 -4.96
C ILE A 74 -11.11 9.27 -4.90
N ILE A 75 -10.13 9.32 -5.79
CA ILE A 75 -9.19 10.45 -5.90
C ILE A 75 -9.71 11.48 -6.90
N GLU A 76 -10.23 11.00 -8.02
CA GLU A 76 -10.75 11.83 -9.10
C GLU A 76 -11.87 11.08 -9.81
N SER A 77 -12.91 11.82 -10.17
CA SER A 77 -14.00 11.33 -11.00
C SER A 77 -14.21 12.32 -12.13
N HIS A 78 -14.33 11.81 -13.35
CA HIS A 78 -14.64 12.63 -14.51
C HIS A 78 -15.75 11.98 -15.32
N CYS A 79 -16.70 12.80 -15.73
CA CYS A 79 -17.80 12.42 -16.61
C CYS A 79 -17.92 13.48 -17.70
N SER A 80 -17.75 13.05 -18.95
CA SER A 80 -17.98 13.85 -20.16
C SER A 80 -18.77 13.02 -21.17
N GLU A 81 -19.25 13.65 -22.24
CA GLU A 81 -19.96 12.97 -23.33
C GLU A 81 -19.20 11.73 -23.86
N ASN A 82 -17.86 11.82 -23.93
CA ASN A 82 -17.01 10.80 -24.55
C ASN A 82 -16.28 9.88 -23.56
N ALA A 83 -16.16 10.25 -22.28
CA ALA A 83 -15.34 9.51 -21.32
C ALA A 83 -15.89 9.56 -19.89
N GLU A 84 -15.92 8.41 -19.24
CA GLU A 84 -16.13 8.24 -17.81
C GLU A 84 -14.89 7.57 -17.21
N TYR A 85 -14.30 8.18 -16.18
CA TYR A 85 -13.29 7.49 -15.39
C TYR A 85 -13.44 7.81 -13.90
N LEU A 86 -13.11 6.81 -13.10
CA LEU A 86 -13.05 6.89 -11.65
C LEU A 86 -11.68 6.39 -11.20
N MET A 87 -10.89 7.28 -10.59
CA MET A 87 -9.52 7.00 -10.21
C MET A 87 -9.45 6.57 -8.74
N ILE A 88 -9.12 5.29 -8.52
CA ILE A 88 -8.97 4.66 -7.19
C ILE A 88 -7.52 4.16 -7.06
N LEU A 89 -6.56 5.07 -7.15
CA LEU A 89 -5.11 4.76 -7.27
C LEU A 89 -4.36 4.61 -5.94
N VAL A 90 -4.97 4.91 -4.79
CA VAL A 90 -4.24 4.94 -3.49
C VAL A 90 -3.55 3.61 -3.20
N ASN A 91 -4.20 2.47 -3.50
CA ASN A 91 -3.64 1.16 -3.18
C ASN A 91 -2.93 0.43 -4.32
N PHE A 92 -3.14 0.74 -5.60
CA PHE A 92 -2.22 0.21 -6.63
C PHE A 92 -0.77 0.68 -6.36
N TYR A 93 -0.63 1.91 -5.85
CA TYR A 93 0.66 2.42 -5.40
C TYR A 93 1.17 1.71 -4.13
N ARG A 94 0.38 1.61 -3.05
CA ARG A 94 0.80 0.92 -1.80
C ARG A 94 1.01 -0.59 -1.98
N SER A 95 0.19 -1.27 -2.76
CA SER A 95 0.26 -2.73 -2.91
C SER A 95 1.35 -3.17 -3.88
N THR A 96 1.63 -2.38 -4.92
CA THR A 96 2.53 -2.79 -6.01
C THR A 96 3.83 -2.02 -5.95
N ILE A 97 3.76 -0.68 -5.97
CA ILE A 97 4.98 0.14 -5.97
C ILE A 97 5.64 0.14 -4.60
N GLU A 98 4.90 0.38 -3.51
CA GLU A 98 5.49 0.26 -2.18
C GLU A 98 5.93 -1.19 -1.92
N SER A 99 5.17 -2.23 -2.27
CA SER A 99 5.63 -3.63 -2.09
C SER A 99 6.94 -3.92 -2.81
N ILE A 100 7.06 -3.58 -4.10
CA ILE A 100 8.27 -3.81 -4.91
C ILE A 100 9.44 -2.96 -4.38
N LEU A 101 9.22 -1.67 -4.12
CA LEU A 101 10.25 -0.78 -3.57
C LEU A 101 10.69 -1.22 -2.17
N THR A 102 9.80 -1.83 -1.39
CA THR A 102 10.06 -2.10 0.04
C THR A 102 10.37 -3.54 0.37
N ASN A 103 10.24 -4.49 -0.56
CA ASN A 103 10.46 -5.91 -0.31
C ASN A 103 11.85 -6.18 0.30
N CYS A 104 12.88 -5.46 -0.21
CA CYS A 104 14.26 -5.58 0.26
C CYS A 104 14.88 -4.23 0.66
N VAL A 105 14.10 -3.17 0.86
CA VAL A 105 14.63 -1.82 1.15
C VAL A 105 15.56 -1.79 2.35
N THR A 106 15.33 -2.66 3.33
CA THR A 106 16.19 -2.79 4.52
C THR A 106 17.60 -3.29 4.22
N VAL A 107 17.82 -3.91 3.05
CA VAL A 107 19.10 -4.50 2.64
C VAL A 107 19.93 -3.51 1.81
N TRP A 108 19.31 -2.83 0.84
CA TRP A 108 20.03 -2.02 -0.14
C TRP A 108 19.99 -0.52 0.17
N TYR A 109 18.95 0.01 0.81
CA TYR A 109 18.76 1.46 0.99
C TYR A 109 19.91 2.12 1.77
N GLY A 110 20.45 1.42 2.77
CA GLY A 110 21.57 1.90 3.56
C GLY A 110 22.88 2.07 2.78
N ASN A 111 22.97 1.46 1.61
CA ASN A 111 24.11 1.57 0.70
C ASN A 111 23.83 2.49 -0.51
N CYS A 112 22.61 3.03 -0.63
CA CYS A 112 22.27 3.97 -1.70
C CYS A 112 22.98 5.29 -1.54
N SER A 113 23.44 5.86 -2.66
CA SER A 113 23.99 7.21 -2.70
C SER A 113 22.90 8.26 -2.41
N ALA A 114 23.31 9.48 -2.09
CA ALA A 114 22.38 10.58 -1.90
C ALA A 114 21.56 10.90 -3.17
N SER A 115 22.12 10.66 -4.37
CA SER A 115 21.38 10.80 -5.63
C SER A 115 20.31 9.72 -5.79
N ASP A 116 20.60 8.47 -5.44
CA ASP A 116 19.64 7.37 -5.53
C ASP A 116 18.48 7.58 -4.57
N GLN A 117 18.76 7.99 -3.32
CA GLN A 117 17.74 8.32 -2.33
C GLN A 117 16.82 9.45 -2.80
N LYS A 118 17.38 10.49 -3.44
CA LYS A 118 16.60 11.57 -4.05
C LYS A 118 15.73 11.07 -5.20
N ALA A 119 16.25 10.19 -6.06
CA ALA A 119 15.48 9.61 -7.16
C ALA A 119 14.30 8.78 -6.64
N LEU A 120 14.52 7.94 -5.63
CA LEU A 120 13.47 7.16 -4.97
C LEU A 120 12.41 8.06 -4.32
N GLN A 121 12.82 9.14 -3.65
CA GLN A 121 11.89 10.08 -3.07
C GLN A 121 11.07 10.83 -4.15
N ARG A 122 11.60 11.06 -5.35
CA ARG A 122 10.82 11.61 -6.47
C ARG A 122 9.71 10.65 -6.90
N VAL A 123 9.97 9.35 -6.94
CA VAL A 123 8.93 8.34 -7.22
C VAL A 123 7.81 8.41 -6.18
N VAL A 124 8.15 8.53 -4.89
CA VAL A 124 7.17 8.72 -3.81
C VAL A 124 6.39 10.04 -3.96
N LYS A 125 7.03 11.13 -4.39
CA LYS A 125 6.35 12.41 -4.63
C LYS A 125 5.39 12.36 -5.81
N ILE A 126 5.79 11.74 -6.91
CA ILE A 126 4.92 11.53 -8.08
C ILE A 126 3.70 10.72 -7.65
N ALA A 127 3.93 9.67 -6.88
CA ALA A 127 2.86 8.86 -6.34
C ALA A 127 1.92 9.64 -5.45
N GLN A 128 2.45 10.41 -4.49
CA GLN A 128 1.64 11.27 -3.62
C GLN A 128 0.79 12.26 -4.43
N ARG A 129 1.35 12.80 -5.52
CA ARG A 129 0.60 13.67 -6.44
C ARG A 129 -0.52 12.92 -7.15
N ILE A 130 -0.26 11.69 -7.62
CA ILE A 130 -1.25 10.84 -8.30
C ILE A 130 -2.33 10.36 -7.33
N THR A 131 -1.95 10.00 -6.10
CA THR A 131 -2.86 9.43 -5.10
C THR A 131 -3.61 10.48 -4.29
N GLY A 132 -3.32 11.77 -4.47
CA GLY A 132 -3.95 12.88 -3.74
C GLY A 132 -3.79 12.82 -2.22
N SER A 133 -2.92 11.95 -1.70
CA SER A 133 -2.83 11.61 -0.27
C SER A 133 -1.37 11.65 0.20
N PRO A 134 -1.10 12.13 1.42
CA PRO A 134 0.26 12.19 1.93
C PRO A 134 0.83 10.78 2.07
N LEU A 135 1.97 10.54 1.43
CA LEU A 135 2.70 9.28 1.53
C LEU A 135 3.95 9.47 2.41
N PRO A 136 4.30 8.48 3.25
CA PRO A 136 5.52 8.54 4.04
C PRO A 136 6.75 8.60 3.13
N SER A 137 7.81 9.30 3.55
CA SER A 137 9.08 9.29 2.82
C SER A 137 9.67 7.90 2.78
N ILE A 138 10.48 7.61 1.74
CA ILE A 138 11.13 6.31 1.58
C ILE A 138 12.02 5.97 2.80
N GLU A 139 12.60 6.99 3.42
CA GLU A 139 13.40 6.86 4.65
C GLU A 139 12.55 6.39 5.84
N VAL A 140 11.37 6.98 6.04
CA VAL A 140 10.45 6.58 7.12
C VAL A 140 9.99 5.14 6.92
N VAL A 141 9.66 4.77 5.68
CA VAL A 141 9.27 3.40 5.33
C VAL A 141 10.40 2.42 5.60
N GLN A 142 11.63 2.76 5.20
CA GLN A 142 12.82 1.95 5.47
C GLN A 142 13.05 1.77 6.97
N ARG A 143 12.99 2.86 7.76
CA ARG A 143 13.20 2.81 9.21
C ARG A 143 12.17 1.92 9.89
N LYS A 144 10.88 2.11 9.55
CA LYS A 144 9.78 1.32 10.12
C LYS A 144 9.94 -0.16 9.81
N ARG A 145 10.30 -0.51 8.57
CA ARG A 145 10.52 -1.91 8.16
C ARG A 145 11.77 -2.50 8.80
N CYS A 146 12.85 -1.72 8.90
CA CYS A 146 14.09 -2.13 9.55
C CYS A 146 13.83 -2.47 11.02
N LEU A 147 13.15 -1.58 11.77
CA LEU A 147 12.76 -1.82 13.15
C LEU A 147 11.86 -3.05 13.31
N ARG A 148 10.83 -3.20 12.46
CA ARG A 148 9.93 -4.36 12.49
C ARG A 148 10.69 -5.67 12.30
N LYS A 149 11.57 -5.74 11.29
CA LYS A 149 12.37 -6.93 11.01
C LYS A 149 13.37 -7.20 12.13
N ALA A 150 14.05 -6.17 12.63
CA ALA A 150 15.00 -6.29 13.72
C ALA A 150 14.33 -6.81 15.01
N ARG A 151 13.17 -6.25 15.38
CA ARG A 151 12.37 -6.74 16.52
C ARG A 151 11.89 -8.16 16.34
N SER A 152 11.52 -8.56 15.13
CA SER A 152 11.14 -9.95 14.82
C SER A 152 12.32 -10.90 15.02
N ILE A 153 13.52 -10.55 14.53
CA ILE A 153 14.72 -11.38 14.72
C ILE A 153 15.15 -11.41 16.19
N ALA A 154 15.09 -10.27 16.89
CA ALA A 154 15.47 -10.18 18.29
C ALA A 154 14.53 -10.99 19.21
N LYS A 155 13.27 -11.20 18.82
CA LYS A 155 12.31 -12.04 19.54
C LYS A 155 12.43 -13.54 19.22
N ASP A 156 12.96 -13.88 18.04
CA ASP A 156 13.07 -15.25 17.57
C ASP A 156 14.44 -15.85 17.94
N ASN A 157 14.46 -16.67 18.99
CA ASN A 157 15.68 -17.34 19.45
C ASN A 157 16.20 -18.41 18.47
N SER A 158 15.36 -18.91 17.54
CA SER A 158 15.76 -19.89 16.53
C SER A 158 16.44 -19.25 15.32
N HIS A 159 16.34 -17.94 15.17
CA HIS A 159 16.92 -17.23 14.05
C HIS A 159 18.46 -17.28 14.10
N PRO A 160 19.15 -17.62 12.99
CA PRO A 160 20.61 -17.80 12.98
C PRO A 160 21.39 -16.55 13.42
N ASN A 161 20.82 -15.37 13.14
CA ASN A 161 21.42 -14.08 13.48
C ASN A 161 20.83 -13.44 14.76
N HIS A 162 20.06 -14.18 15.57
CA HIS A 162 19.50 -13.66 16.84
C HIS A 162 20.58 -13.05 17.75
N ARG A 163 21.75 -13.70 17.83
CA ARG A 163 22.89 -13.27 18.65
C ARG A 163 23.40 -11.86 18.31
N LEU A 164 23.15 -11.36 17.10
CA LEU A 164 23.52 -9.99 16.70
C LEU A 164 22.67 -8.93 17.42
N PHE A 165 21.52 -9.31 17.99
CA PHE A 165 20.62 -8.45 18.75
C PHE A 165 20.69 -8.74 20.24
N THR A 166 21.90 -8.81 20.80
CA THR A 166 22.12 -9.02 22.24
C THR A 166 22.00 -7.70 23.00
N LEU A 167 21.17 -7.66 24.05
CA LEU A 167 21.09 -6.52 24.97
C LEU A 167 22.32 -6.44 25.89
N LEU A 168 22.71 -5.22 26.27
CA LEU A 168 23.68 -4.98 27.33
C LEU A 168 23.09 -5.34 28.70
N PRO A 169 23.92 -5.55 29.75
CA PRO A 169 23.43 -5.91 31.08
C PRO A 169 22.37 -4.97 31.66
N SER A 170 22.36 -3.69 31.23
CA SER A 170 21.34 -2.72 31.63
C SER A 170 19.95 -2.98 31.04
N GLY A 171 19.81 -3.87 30.05
CA GLY A 171 18.56 -4.16 29.34
C GLY A 171 18.07 -3.03 28.41
N LYS A 172 18.73 -1.87 28.39
CA LYS A 172 18.25 -0.67 27.70
C LYS A 172 18.76 -0.49 26.27
N ARG A 173 19.88 -1.11 25.92
CA ARG A 173 20.57 -0.92 24.64
C ARG A 173 21.08 -2.23 24.08
N TYR A 174 21.03 -2.37 22.77
CA TYR A 174 21.64 -3.47 22.03
C TYR A 174 23.14 -3.24 21.88
N ARG A 175 23.90 -4.32 21.91
CA ARG A 175 25.35 -4.31 21.68
C ARG A 175 25.63 -3.83 20.26
N SER A 176 26.34 -2.71 20.13
CA SER A 176 26.77 -2.17 18.83
C SER A 176 27.63 -3.18 18.07
N LEU A 177 27.43 -3.25 16.74
CA LEU A 177 28.26 -4.05 15.85
C LEU A 177 29.43 -3.19 15.36
N GLY A 178 30.66 -3.69 15.52
CA GLY A 178 31.85 -3.03 14.98
C GLY A 178 31.86 -3.09 13.45
N THR A 179 32.00 -1.95 12.78
CA THR A 179 32.03 -1.87 11.32
C THR A 179 33.33 -1.27 10.82
N ARG A 180 34.06 -1.97 9.95
CA ARG A 180 35.31 -1.49 9.34
C ARG A 180 35.14 -0.82 7.97
N THR A 181 34.01 -1.08 7.30
CA THR A 181 33.73 -0.55 5.96
C THR A 181 32.39 0.17 5.92
N SER A 182 32.28 1.19 5.07
CA SER A 182 31.03 1.90 4.80
C SER A 182 29.94 0.95 4.32
N ARG A 183 30.29 -0.01 3.45
CA ARG A 183 29.39 -1.04 2.95
C ARG A 183 28.78 -1.90 4.06
N PHE A 184 29.59 -2.37 5.01
CA PHE A 184 29.06 -3.16 6.13
C PHE A 184 28.22 -2.28 7.06
N ARG A 185 28.67 -1.04 7.34
CA ARG A 185 27.90 -0.06 8.11
C ARG A 185 26.54 0.26 7.47
N GLY A 186 26.46 0.27 6.14
CA GLY A 186 25.25 0.47 5.35
C GLY A 186 24.34 -0.76 5.26
N SER A 187 24.78 -1.92 5.73
CA SER A 187 23.98 -3.16 5.69
C SER A 187 22.93 -3.22 6.81
N PHE A 188 21.98 -4.14 6.66
CA PHE A 188 20.83 -4.27 7.55
C PHE A 188 21.19 -4.33 9.05
N PHE A 189 22.10 -5.21 9.48
CA PHE A 189 22.32 -5.46 10.91
C PHE A 189 22.91 -4.27 11.66
N PRO A 190 24.01 -3.62 11.20
CA PRO A 190 24.56 -2.46 11.90
C PRO A 190 23.59 -1.27 11.91
N GLN A 191 22.84 -1.07 10.82
CA GLN A 191 21.79 -0.05 10.78
C GLN A 191 20.65 -0.36 11.74
N ALA A 192 20.17 -1.60 11.77
CA ALA A 192 19.09 -2.03 12.65
C ALA A 192 19.45 -1.83 14.14
N VAL A 193 20.66 -2.21 14.55
CA VAL A 193 21.14 -2.01 15.93
C VAL A 193 21.24 -0.52 16.27
N THR A 194 21.73 0.30 15.35
CA THR A 194 21.79 1.76 15.53
C THR A 194 20.39 2.38 15.65
N LEU A 195 19.44 1.91 14.84
CA LEU A 195 18.04 2.35 14.89
C LEU A 195 17.33 1.92 16.18
N LEU A 196 17.55 0.68 16.63
CA LEU A 196 17.02 0.19 17.90
C LEU A 196 17.60 0.97 19.09
N ASN A 197 18.87 1.35 19.05
CA ASN A 197 19.49 2.14 20.13
C ASN A 197 19.07 3.62 20.15
N SER A 198 18.56 4.13 19.02
CA SER A 198 18.04 5.50 18.88
C SER A 198 16.52 5.59 19.06
N THR A 199 15.84 4.46 19.25
CA THR A 199 14.42 4.41 19.59
C THR A 199 14.28 3.87 21.01
N PRO A 200 13.59 4.56 21.94
CA PRO A 200 13.37 4.02 23.27
C PRO A 200 12.65 2.65 23.19
N ILE A 201 13.07 1.71 24.04
CA ILE A 201 12.41 0.41 24.22
C ILE A 201 11.08 0.62 24.95
#